data_AF-A0A7Y3GS94-F1
#
_entry.id   AF-A0A7Y3GS94-F1
#
_cell.length_a   1.000
_cell.length_b   1.000
_cell.length_c   1.000
_cell.angle_alpha   90.00
_cell.angle_beta   90.00
_cell.angle_gamma   90.00
#
_symmetry.space_group_name_H-M   'P 1'
#
loop_
_entity.id
_entity.type
_entity.pdbx_description
1 polymer ?
#
loop_
_entity_poly.entity_id
_entity_poly.type
_entity_poly.pdbx_seq_one_letter_code
_entity_poly.pdbx_strand_id
1 'polypeptide(L)'
;VTDSSIVRKLKKSKRFTPSTIGNVLIADTENCIYEVTEEGEIGEFKSTLSKENRRLFLDRLKDHEPSYVGTLHPRHNDTINNHAKWLSGIAAGAWFELYDLEQDQLYRFRRISPFGHIDIDAVYRISDTGFDMSLDHEFVQYSNCLYFHVKQNGQTYRFNYVSKF
;
A
#
# COMPACT_ATOMS: atom_id res chain seq x y z
N VAL A 1 16.08 6.26 15.96
CA VAL A 1 16.79 5.65 17.11
C VAL A 1 18.12 6.36 17.30
N THR A 2 18.30 7.08 18.40
CA THR A 2 19.52 7.83 18.74
C THR A 2 20.48 7.01 19.62
N ASP A 3 19.98 5.96 20.28
CA ASP A 3 20.80 5.05 21.07
C ASP A 3 21.70 4.17 20.18
N SER A 4 23.01 4.34 20.35
CA SER A 4 24.03 3.65 19.53
C SER A 4 24.06 2.12 19.72
N SER A 5 23.67 1.62 20.89
CA SER A 5 23.57 0.19 21.21
C SER A 5 22.38 -0.44 20.49
N ILE A 6 21.22 0.20 20.56
CA ILE A 6 20.00 -0.24 19.86
C ILE A 6 20.25 -0.23 18.34
N VAL A 7 20.82 0.86 17.80
CA VAL A 7 21.18 0.95 16.36
C VAL A 7 22.09 -0.21 15.94
N ARG A 8 23.09 -0.56 16.76
CA ARG A 8 24.00 -1.68 16.47
C ARG A 8 23.27 -3.03 16.47
N LYS A 9 22.39 -3.27 17.45
CA LYS A 9 21.56 -4.48 17.52
C LYS A 9 20.63 -4.61 16.31
N LEU A 10 19.97 -3.52 15.90
CA LEU A 10 19.11 -3.45 14.71
C LEU A 10 19.88 -3.69 13.40
N LYS A 11 21.13 -3.21 13.29
CA LYS A 11 21.97 -3.51 12.12
C LYS A 11 22.33 -5.01 12.07
N LYS A 12 22.58 -5.63 13.22
CA LYS A 12 22.94 -7.05 13.31
C LYS A 12 21.74 -7.99 13.09
N SER A 13 20.53 -7.60 13.49
CA SER A 13 19.32 -8.42 13.36
C SER A 13 18.95 -8.74 11.91
N LYS A 14 19.41 -7.94 10.94
CA LYS A 14 19.18 -8.15 9.50
C LYS A 14 19.85 -9.40 8.89
N ARG A 15 20.70 -10.13 9.63
CA ARG A 15 21.55 -11.21 9.09
C ARG A 15 20.82 -12.53 8.81
N PHE A 16 19.70 -12.82 9.47
CA PHE A 16 18.92 -14.04 9.22
C PHE A 16 17.70 -13.71 8.38
N THR A 17 16.77 -12.98 8.98
CA THR A 17 15.69 -12.27 8.30
C THR A 17 15.64 -10.87 8.90
N PRO A 18 15.48 -9.79 8.11
CA PRO A 18 15.09 -8.49 8.65
C PRO A 18 13.65 -8.60 9.18
N SER A 19 13.49 -9.28 10.33
CA SER A 19 12.19 -9.61 10.91
C SER A 19 11.55 -8.41 11.59
N THR A 20 10.26 -8.23 11.32
CA THR A 20 9.40 -7.26 12.00
C THR A 20 9.45 -7.42 13.51
N ILE A 21 9.40 -8.66 14.01
CA ILE A 21 9.48 -8.98 15.45
C ILE A 21 10.82 -8.51 16.06
N GLY A 22 11.94 -8.76 15.39
CA GLY A 22 13.25 -8.34 15.90
C GLY A 22 13.37 -6.83 16.06
N ASN A 23 12.75 -6.05 15.16
CA ASN A 23 12.74 -4.60 15.29
C ASN A 23 11.93 -4.13 16.51
N VAL A 24 10.76 -4.74 16.76
CA VAL A 24 9.92 -4.44 17.93
C VAL A 24 10.66 -4.76 19.22
N LEU A 25 11.22 -5.98 19.35
CA LEU A 25 11.92 -6.42 20.56
C LEU A 25 13.19 -5.62 20.86
N ILE A 26 13.93 -5.20 19.83
CA ILE A 26 15.20 -4.48 20.02
C ILE A 26 14.97 -2.99 20.28
N ALA A 27 13.92 -2.42 19.68
CA ALA A 27 13.61 -1.00 19.81
C ALA A 27 12.78 -0.66 21.07
N ASP A 28 12.24 -1.67 21.76
CA ASP A 28 11.55 -1.49 23.02
C ASP A 28 12.49 -0.91 24.11
N THR A 29 12.08 0.21 24.69
CA THR A 29 12.79 0.90 25.76
C THR A 29 12.12 0.74 27.12
N GLU A 30 10.90 0.23 27.16
CA GLU A 30 10.08 0.12 28.37
C GLU A 30 9.95 -1.33 28.86
N ASN A 31 10.58 -2.29 28.15
CA ASN A 31 10.46 -3.73 28.43
C ASN A 31 9.00 -4.20 28.48
N CYS A 32 8.11 -3.54 27.73
CA CYS A 32 6.68 -3.78 27.71
C CYS A 32 6.26 -4.11 26.29
N ILE A 33 6.17 -5.40 25.99
CA ILE A 33 5.84 -5.90 24.66
C ILE A 33 4.58 -6.72 24.76
N TYR A 34 3.66 -6.47 23.83
CA TYR A 34 2.37 -7.15 23.77
C TYR A 34 2.27 -8.00 22.51
N GLU A 35 1.56 -9.11 22.62
CA GLU A 35 1.12 -9.93 21.50
C GLU A 35 -0.39 -9.87 21.37
N VAL A 36 -0.86 -10.01 20.14
CA VAL A 36 -2.28 -10.13 19.81
C VAL A 36 -2.52 -11.53 19.30
N THR A 37 -3.42 -12.27 19.92
CA THR A 37 -3.78 -13.63 19.48
C THR A 37 -4.62 -13.60 18.20
N GLU A 38 -4.84 -14.76 17.59
CA GLU A 38 -5.70 -14.87 16.40
C GLU A 38 -7.15 -14.48 16.71
N GLU A 39 -7.59 -14.65 17.96
CA GLU A 39 -8.89 -14.26 18.49
C GLU A 39 -8.97 -12.75 18.80
N GLY A 40 -7.87 -12.01 18.64
CA GLY A 40 -7.79 -10.58 18.91
C GLY A 40 -7.56 -10.23 20.39
N GLU A 41 -7.18 -11.19 21.22
CA GLU A 41 -6.86 -10.94 22.63
C GLU A 41 -5.47 -10.32 22.77
N ILE A 42 -5.35 -9.29 23.61
CA ILE A 42 -4.08 -8.60 23.87
C ILE A 42 -3.46 -9.15 25.15
N GLY A 43 -2.21 -9.61 25.07
CA GLY A 43 -1.46 -10.16 26.20
C GLY A 43 0.01 -9.75 26.20
N GLU A 44 0.71 -10.05 27.30
CA GLU A 44 2.17 -9.84 27.38
C GLU A 44 2.90 -10.84 26.47
N PHE A 45 3.86 -10.34 25.69
CA PHE A 45 4.71 -11.18 24.84
C PHE A 45 5.74 -11.93 25.70
N LYS A 46 5.60 -13.26 25.77
CA LYS A 46 6.45 -14.13 26.60
C LYS A 46 7.42 -15.00 25.81
N SER A 47 7.45 -14.85 24.48
CA SER A 47 8.30 -15.66 23.60
C SER A 47 9.69 -15.04 23.40
N THR A 48 10.51 -15.66 22.54
CA THR A 48 11.83 -15.12 22.17
C THR A 48 11.94 -14.95 20.67
N LEU A 49 12.75 -13.99 20.23
CA LEU A 49 13.01 -13.73 18.81
C LEU A 49 13.35 -15.00 18.02
N SER A 50 14.25 -15.83 18.57
CA SER A 50 14.69 -17.06 17.88
C SER A 50 13.58 -18.11 17.79
N LYS A 51 12.76 -18.24 18.84
CA LYS A 51 11.62 -19.18 18.85
C LYS A 51 10.58 -18.77 17.80
N GLU A 52 10.23 -17.48 17.76
CA GLU A 52 9.27 -16.94 16.81
C GLU A 52 9.77 -16.99 15.37
N ASN A 53 11.02 -16.57 15.13
CA ASN A 53 11.60 -16.66 13.80
C ASN A 53 11.64 -18.10 13.29
N ARG A 54 12.00 -19.08 14.13
CA ARG A 54 11.98 -20.48 13.71
C ARG A 54 10.57 -20.98 13.43
N ARG A 55 9.59 -20.62 14.26
CA ARG A 55 8.18 -20.99 14.10
C ARG A 55 7.63 -20.47 12.77
N LEU A 56 7.78 -19.17 12.53
CA LEU A 56 7.21 -18.48 11.37
C LEU A 56 7.98 -18.79 10.08
N PHE A 57 9.31 -18.85 10.12
CA PHE A 57 10.12 -19.12 8.91
C PHE A 57 9.96 -20.54 8.39
N LEU A 58 9.70 -21.50 9.28
CA LEU A 58 9.46 -22.90 8.91
C LEU A 58 7.97 -23.23 8.74
N ASP A 59 7.10 -22.25 8.94
CA ASP A 59 5.69 -22.42 8.64
C ASP A 59 5.52 -22.62 7.14
N ARG A 60 4.90 -23.74 6.76
CA ARG A 60 4.65 -24.09 5.36
C ARG A 60 3.32 -23.56 4.85
N LEU A 61 2.51 -22.94 5.72
CA LEU A 61 1.20 -22.38 5.38
C LEU A 61 0.33 -23.41 4.64
N LYS A 62 0.26 -24.64 5.17
CA LYS A 62 -0.33 -25.80 4.47
C LYS A 62 -1.77 -25.58 4.01
N ASP A 63 -2.53 -24.81 4.78
CA ASP A 63 -3.94 -24.52 4.53
C ASP A 63 -4.16 -23.13 3.92
N HIS A 64 -3.08 -22.44 3.51
CA HIS A 64 -3.16 -21.13 2.88
C HIS A 64 -3.25 -21.26 1.37
N GLU A 65 -4.37 -20.81 0.80
CA GLU A 65 -4.50 -20.61 -0.64
C GLU A 65 -4.36 -19.11 -0.98
N PRO A 66 -3.36 -18.72 -1.78
CA PRO A 66 -3.23 -17.34 -2.24
C PRO A 66 -4.45 -16.93 -3.07
N SER A 67 -5.11 -15.84 -2.68
CA SER A 67 -6.17 -15.25 -3.51
C SER A 67 -5.60 -14.19 -4.45
N TYR A 68 -5.82 -14.39 -5.74
CA TYR A 68 -5.48 -13.40 -6.77
C TYR A 68 -6.59 -12.36 -6.98
N VAL A 69 -7.77 -12.57 -6.41
CA VAL A 69 -8.89 -11.63 -6.46
C VAL A 69 -8.65 -10.49 -5.49
N GLY A 70 -8.73 -9.25 -5.97
CA GLY A 70 -8.33 -8.07 -5.23
C GLY A 70 -6.83 -7.77 -5.30
N THR A 71 -6.04 -8.58 -6.01
CA THR A 71 -4.61 -8.32 -6.25
C THR A 71 -4.32 -8.24 -7.75
N LEU A 72 -4.22 -9.38 -8.42
CA LEU A 72 -4.02 -9.46 -9.86
C LEU A 72 -5.33 -9.31 -10.62
N HIS A 73 -6.40 -9.89 -10.09
CA HIS A 73 -7.74 -9.83 -10.67
C HIS A 73 -8.61 -8.82 -9.94
N PRO A 74 -9.46 -8.07 -10.66
CA PRO A 74 -10.36 -7.10 -10.05
C PRO A 74 -11.35 -7.76 -9.08
N ARG A 75 -11.65 -7.07 -7.98
CA ARG A 75 -12.77 -7.38 -7.10
C ARG A 75 -13.81 -6.27 -7.22
N HIS A 76 -14.93 -6.58 -7.83
CA HIS A 76 -16.03 -5.63 -8.00
C HIS A 76 -16.65 -5.26 -6.64
N ASN A 77 -17.13 -4.03 -6.52
CA ASN A 77 -17.82 -3.51 -5.33
C ASN A 77 -18.73 -2.34 -5.73
N ASP A 78 -19.66 -1.96 -4.86
CA ASP A 78 -20.67 -0.92 -5.17
C ASP A 78 -20.14 0.52 -5.07
N THR A 79 -18.87 0.71 -4.65
CA THR A 79 -18.28 2.05 -4.46
C THR A 79 -17.66 2.62 -5.73
N ILE A 80 -17.32 1.76 -6.69
CA ILE A 80 -16.69 2.14 -7.95
C ILE A 80 -17.75 2.53 -8.99
N ASN A 81 -17.39 3.48 -9.85
CA ASN A 81 -18.15 3.84 -11.03
C ASN A 81 -17.74 3.00 -12.25
N ASN A 82 -18.60 2.99 -13.27
CA ASN A 82 -18.42 2.17 -14.48
C ASN A 82 -17.13 2.45 -15.27
N HIS A 83 -16.55 3.65 -15.13
CA HIS A 83 -15.31 4.03 -15.81
C HIS A 83 -14.05 3.72 -14.98
N ALA A 84 -14.21 3.15 -13.77
CA ALA A 84 -13.09 2.82 -12.92
C ALA A 84 -12.17 1.79 -13.60
N LYS A 85 -10.86 2.02 -13.52
CA LYS A 85 -9.84 1.16 -14.11
C LYS A 85 -9.13 0.37 -13.01
N TRP A 86 -9.00 -0.93 -13.21
CA TRP A 86 -8.27 -1.80 -12.28
C TRP A 86 -6.77 -1.70 -12.54
N LEU A 87 -6.01 -1.36 -11.51
CA LEU A 87 -4.55 -1.43 -11.55
C LEU A 87 -4.10 -2.65 -10.73
N SER A 88 -3.64 -3.69 -11.42
CA SER A 88 -3.21 -4.94 -10.79
C SER A 88 -1.85 -4.83 -10.12
N GLY A 89 -1.67 -5.56 -9.01
CA GLY A 89 -0.39 -5.62 -8.33
C GLY A 89 -0.34 -6.75 -7.29
N ILE A 90 0.77 -7.47 -7.23
CA ILE A 90 1.03 -8.48 -6.20
C ILE A 90 1.11 -7.72 -4.87
N ALA A 91 0.02 -7.77 -4.09
CA ALA A 91 -0.24 -7.00 -2.86
C ALA A 91 -0.69 -5.52 -3.00
N ALA A 92 -1.06 -5.04 -4.20
CA ALA A 92 -1.41 -3.63 -4.39
C ALA A 92 -2.58 -3.36 -5.38
N GLY A 93 -3.40 -4.38 -5.65
CA GLY A 93 -4.57 -4.24 -6.52
C GLY A 93 -5.55 -3.17 -6.01
N ALA A 94 -5.95 -2.25 -6.88
CA ALA A 94 -6.93 -1.20 -6.53
C ALA A 94 -7.64 -0.65 -7.77
N TRP A 95 -8.79 -0.04 -7.53
CA TRP A 95 -9.58 0.69 -8.52
C TRP A 95 -9.19 2.16 -8.54
N PHE A 96 -9.07 2.69 -9.75
CA PHE A 96 -8.65 4.06 -10.00
C PHE A 96 -9.73 4.75 -10.83
N GLU A 97 -10.15 5.93 -10.38
CA GLU A 97 -11.08 6.79 -11.10
C GLU A 97 -10.45 8.16 -11.29
N LEU A 98 -10.71 8.74 -12.46
CA LEU A 98 -10.24 10.06 -12.82
C LEU A 98 -11.42 10.83 -13.41
N TYR A 99 -11.60 12.06 -12.96
CA TYR A 99 -12.66 12.95 -13.41
C TYR A 99 -12.02 14.26 -13.83
N ASP A 100 -12.39 14.76 -15.00
CA ASP A 100 -12.09 16.13 -15.39
C ASP A 100 -12.96 17.09 -14.58
N LEU A 101 -12.35 18.14 -14.00
CA LEU A 101 -13.08 19.20 -13.29
C LEU A 101 -13.37 20.40 -14.18
N GLU A 102 -13.05 20.32 -15.47
CA GLU A 102 -13.30 21.34 -16.50
C GLU A 102 -12.66 22.72 -16.15
N GLN A 103 -11.64 22.71 -15.30
CA GLN A 103 -10.98 23.92 -14.80
C GLN A 103 -9.47 23.71 -14.69
N ASP A 104 -8.66 24.59 -15.29
CA ASP A 104 -7.22 24.74 -15.05
C ASP A 104 -6.42 23.42 -14.97
N GLN A 105 -6.71 22.46 -15.85
CA GLN A 105 -6.04 21.16 -15.86
C GLN A 105 -6.11 20.45 -14.49
N LEU A 106 -7.21 20.65 -13.78
CA LEU A 106 -7.52 20.01 -12.50
C LEU A 106 -8.39 18.78 -12.72
N TYR A 107 -8.05 17.74 -11.97
CA TYR A 107 -8.72 16.45 -12.03
C TYR A 107 -8.99 15.95 -10.62
N ARG A 108 -10.16 15.36 -10.41
CA ARG A 108 -10.42 14.57 -9.20
C ARG A 108 -9.92 13.15 -9.45
N PHE A 109 -9.11 12.65 -8.53
CA PHE A 109 -8.60 11.29 -8.56
C PHE A 109 -9.10 10.54 -7.33
N ARG A 110 -9.61 9.32 -7.56
CA ARG A 110 -9.98 8.39 -6.49
C ARG A 110 -9.20 7.10 -6.61
N ARG A 111 -8.65 6.63 -5.48
CA ARG A 111 -8.10 5.29 -5.31
C ARG A 111 -8.98 4.53 -4.33
N ILE A 112 -9.57 3.43 -4.79
CA ILE A 112 -10.53 2.63 -4.04
C ILE A 112 -9.96 1.22 -3.89
N SER A 113 -9.92 0.73 -2.66
CA SER A 113 -9.46 -0.61 -2.33
C SER A 113 -10.35 -1.69 -2.96
N PRO A 114 -9.89 -2.96 -3.02
CA PRO A 114 -10.70 -4.07 -3.51
C PRO A 114 -12.00 -4.27 -2.72
N PHE A 115 -12.08 -3.74 -1.49
CA PHE A 115 -13.20 -3.88 -0.58
C PHE A 115 -14.12 -2.65 -0.55
N GLY A 116 -13.88 -1.66 -1.42
CA GLY A 116 -14.69 -0.44 -1.50
C GLY A 116 -14.26 0.69 -0.56
N HIS A 117 -13.23 0.51 0.27
CA HIS A 117 -12.68 1.63 1.03
C HIS A 117 -12.04 2.66 0.11
N ILE A 118 -12.37 3.94 0.29
CA ILE A 118 -11.76 5.05 -0.43
C ILE A 118 -10.46 5.41 0.27
N ASP A 119 -9.34 5.02 -0.34
CA ASP A 119 -8.01 5.28 0.21
C ASP A 119 -7.57 6.72 -0.10
N ILE A 120 -7.96 7.23 -1.27
CA ILE A 120 -7.65 8.59 -1.74
C ILE A 120 -8.88 9.16 -2.44
N ASP A 121 -9.21 10.41 -2.14
CA ASP A 121 -10.15 11.25 -2.87
C ASP A 121 -9.64 12.71 -2.83
N ALA A 122 -9.04 13.16 -3.93
CA ALA A 122 -8.32 14.42 -3.95
C ALA A 122 -8.25 15.06 -5.34
N VAL A 123 -7.96 16.36 -5.35
CA VAL A 123 -7.73 17.15 -6.56
C VAL A 123 -6.24 17.14 -6.91
N TYR A 124 -5.95 16.90 -8.18
CA TYR A 124 -4.61 16.91 -8.75
C TYR A 124 -4.55 17.82 -9.97
N ARG A 125 -3.37 18.35 -10.25
CA ARG A 125 -3.07 19.18 -11.42
C ARG A 125 -2.03 18.50 -12.30
N ILE A 126 -2.27 18.49 -13.60
CA ILE A 126 -1.25 18.18 -14.62
C ILE A 126 -0.66 19.50 -15.12
N SER A 127 0.66 19.55 -15.33
CA SER A 127 1.32 20.70 -15.96
C SER A 127 1.70 20.44 -17.42
N ASP A 128 1.69 19.16 -17.82
CA ASP A 128 1.97 18.72 -19.17
C ASP A 128 0.76 18.99 -20.08
N THR A 129 1.02 19.44 -21.31
CA THR A 129 -0.02 19.62 -22.33
C THR A 129 -0.22 18.36 -23.16
N GLY A 130 -1.43 18.15 -23.67
CA GLY A 130 -1.72 17.07 -24.63
C GLY A 130 -2.37 15.82 -24.03
N PHE A 131 -2.58 15.79 -22.71
CA PHE A 131 -3.48 14.83 -22.09
C PHE A 131 -4.93 15.18 -22.45
N ASP A 132 -5.69 14.20 -22.91
CA ASP A 132 -7.11 14.33 -23.25
C ASP A 132 -7.90 13.23 -22.54
N MET A 133 -8.78 13.63 -21.63
CA MET A 133 -9.58 12.70 -20.82
C MET A 133 -10.59 11.90 -21.65
N SER A 134 -10.95 12.37 -22.84
CA SER A 134 -11.87 11.68 -23.76
C SER A 134 -11.22 10.50 -24.48
N LEU A 135 -9.89 10.46 -24.53
CA LEU A 135 -9.12 9.39 -25.14
C LEU A 135 -8.78 8.29 -24.12
N ASP A 136 -8.55 7.08 -24.63
CA ASP A 136 -8.13 5.98 -23.77
C ASP A 136 -6.77 6.27 -23.11
N HIS A 137 -6.62 5.75 -21.89
CA HIS A 137 -5.49 6.02 -21.04
C HIS A 137 -5.32 4.92 -19.99
N GLU A 138 -4.11 4.72 -19.50
CA GLU A 138 -3.80 3.66 -18.55
C GLU A 138 -3.14 4.24 -17.31
N PHE A 139 -3.64 3.90 -16.13
CA PHE A 139 -2.87 4.14 -14.92
C PHE A 139 -1.64 3.23 -14.93
N VAL A 140 -0.51 3.79 -14.49
CA VAL A 140 0.71 3.01 -14.34
C VAL A 140 1.09 2.92 -12.87
N GLN A 141 1.82 1.85 -12.56
CA GLN A 141 2.54 1.75 -11.29
C GLN A 141 3.49 2.96 -11.15
N TYR A 142 3.97 3.28 -9.94
CA TYR A 142 4.73 4.51 -9.59
C TYR A 142 3.89 5.75 -9.23
N SER A 143 2.88 5.55 -8.38
CA SER A 143 2.04 6.63 -7.84
C SER A 143 2.04 6.61 -6.31
N ASN A 144 1.83 7.76 -5.67
CA ASN A 144 1.62 7.90 -4.22
C ASN A 144 0.59 9.02 -3.94
N CYS A 145 0.33 9.35 -2.68
CA CYS A 145 -0.69 10.36 -2.36
C CYS A 145 -0.35 11.78 -2.88
N LEU A 146 0.92 12.09 -3.13
CA LEU A 146 1.37 13.40 -3.63
C LEU A 146 1.32 13.51 -5.16
N TYR A 147 1.39 12.40 -5.88
CA TYR A 147 1.29 12.40 -7.35
C TYR A 147 0.95 11.02 -7.90
N PHE A 148 0.36 11.00 -9.10
CA PHE A 148 0.15 9.78 -9.86
C PHE A 148 0.50 9.98 -11.34
N HIS A 149 0.56 8.87 -12.07
CA HIS A 149 0.91 8.86 -13.49
C HIS A 149 -0.16 8.16 -14.33
N VAL A 150 -0.40 8.72 -15.51
CA VAL A 150 -1.27 8.15 -16.54
C VAL A 150 -0.50 8.09 -17.84
N LYS A 151 -0.57 6.96 -18.54
CA LYS A 151 0.00 6.76 -19.87
C LYS A 151 -1.09 6.91 -20.92
N GLN A 152 -0.83 7.72 -21.94
CA GLN A 152 -1.72 7.89 -23.08
C GLN A 152 -0.90 8.21 -24.33
N ASN A 153 -1.23 7.58 -25.46
CA ASN A 153 -0.54 7.76 -26.75
C ASN A 153 0.99 7.62 -26.67
N GLY A 154 1.49 6.72 -25.82
CA GLY A 154 2.93 6.49 -25.61
C GLY A 154 3.63 7.52 -24.72
N GLN A 155 2.95 8.59 -24.31
CA GLN A 155 3.44 9.58 -23.36
C GLN A 155 2.96 9.25 -21.94
N THR A 156 3.79 9.53 -20.94
CA THR A 156 3.41 9.46 -19.52
C THR A 156 3.21 10.87 -19.00
N TYR A 157 2.05 11.10 -18.38
CA TYR A 157 1.62 12.35 -17.80
C TYR A 157 1.62 12.25 -16.28
N ARG A 158 2.14 13.28 -15.60
CA ARG A 158 2.19 13.32 -14.14
C ARG A 158 1.19 14.31 -13.57
N PHE A 159 0.39 13.84 -12.63
CA PHE A 159 -0.60 14.63 -11.90
C PHE A 159 -0.11 14.84 -10.47
N ASN A 160 -0.05 16.09 -10.02
CA ASN A 160 0.46 16.45 -8.69
C ASN A 160 -0.67 16.91 -7.79
N TYR A 161 -0.62 16.50 -6.51
CA TYR A 161 -1.63 16.82 -5.51
C TYR A 161 -1.78 18.33 -5.33
N VAL A 162 -3.03 18.77 -5.18
CA VAL A 162 -3.38 20.18 -4.91
C VAL A 162 -4.08 20.28 -3.56
N SER A 163 -5.19 19.54 -3.40
CA SER A 163 -6.03 19.62 -2.20
C SER A 163 -6.89 18.38 -2.04
N LYS A 164 -7.51 18.23 -0.88
CA LYS A 164 -8.57 17.24 -0.67
C LYS A 164 -9.80 17.64 -1.50
N PHE A 165 -10.51 16.66 -2.06
CA PHE A 165 -11.80 16.89 -2.71
C PHE A 165 -12.93 17.05 -1.69
#